data_AF-G3EGP8-F1
#
_entry.id   AF-G3EGP8-F1
#
_cell.length_a   1.000
_cell.length_b   1.000
_cell.length_c   1.000
_cell.angle_alpha   90.00
_cell.angle_beta   90.00
_cell.angle_gamma   90.00
#
_symmetry.space_group_name_H-M   'P 1'
#
loop_
_entity.id
_entity.type
_entity.pdbx_description
1 polymer ?
#
loop_
_entity_poly.entity_id
_entity_poly.type
_entity_poly.pdbx_seq_one_letter_code
_entity_poly.pdbx_strand_id
1 'polypeptide(L)'
;MSATDLAATAGERAGASPLGAPTLTAAEFAEMTTALRHAHLTCGHPRPESDVHALTERGRAAFAHRVATLLATADDEHPAFLTAVGYLGAIERDSAVSALRERATRLRERAAHIEAASAGGARIPRLFVIENEYALRMCRAELGWIEETLEEIRTGSLTWPRVEETENGRQWDTEAP
;
A
#
# COMPACT_ATOMS: atom_id res chain seq x y z
N MET A 1 25.52 2.06 11.77
CA MET A 1 24.95 2.76 10.60
C MET A 1 24.88 4.23 10.93
N SER A 2 25.52 5.07 10.13
CA SER A 2 25.40 6.53 10.26
C SER A 2 24.00 6.99 9.82
N ALA A 3 23.58 8.21 10.18
CA ALA A 3 22.33 8.79 9.66
C ALA A 3 22.33 8.86 8.12
N THR A 4 23.49 9.05 7.50
CA THR A 4 23.64 9.02 6.04
C THR A 4 23.41 7.61 5.49
N ASP A 5 23.90 6.57 6.15
CA ASP A 5 23.64 5.18 5.75
C ASP A 5 22.18 4.80 5.98
N LEU A 6 21.57 5.30 7.06
CA LEU A 6 20.18 5.01 7.40
C LEU A 6 19.20 5.80 6.51
N ALA A 7 19.55 7.02 6.10
CA ALA A 7 18.83 7.82 5.11
C ALA A 7 19.08 7.35 3.68
N ALA A 8 20.26 6.81 3.37
CA ALA A 8 20.51 6.10 2.10
C ALA A 8 19.74 4.79 2.05
N THR A 9 19.73 4.00 3.14
CA THR A 9 18.92 2.76 3.22
C THR A 9 17.42 3.09 3.24
N ALA A 10 16.99 4.15 3.93
CA ALA A 10 15.59 4.58 3.95
C ALA A 10 15.17 5.27 2.65
N GLY A 11 16.09 5.97 1.96
CA GLY A 11 15.87 6.60 0.65
C GLY A 11 15.90 5.59 -0.50
N GLU A 12 16.74 4.56 -0.40
CA GLU A 12 16.68 3.37 -1.27
C GLU A 12 15.41 2.57 -0.98
N ARG A 13 15.03 2.39 0.29
CA ARG A 13 13.74 1.77 0.67
C ARG A 13 12.55 2.61 0.25
N ALA A 14 12.58 3.94 0.31
CA ALA A 14 11.44 4.82 0.02
C ALA A 14 11.32 5.15 -1.48
N GLY A 15 12.45 5.30 -2.18
CA GLY A 15 12.50 5.47 -3.63
C GLY A 15 12.20 4.18 -4.40
N ALA A 16 12.36 3.02 -3.75
CA ALA A 16 12.01 1.72 -4.29
C ALA A 16 10.92 0.98 -3.50
N SER A 17 10.22 1.63 -2.55
CA SER A 17 9.16 0.96 -1.76
C SER A 17 7.99 0.70 -2.67
N PRO A 18 7.72 -0.55 -3.04
CA PRO A 18 6.63 -0.84 -3.94
C PRO A 18 5.30 -0.91 -3.21
N LEU A 19 5.26 -0.62 -1.90
CA LEU A 19 4.08 -0.72 -1.05
C LEU A 19 3.30 0.58 -0.91
N GLY A 20 3.81 1.72 -1.39
CA GLY A 20 3.16 3.01 -1.13
C GLY A 20 3.11 3.34 0.36
N ALA A 21 4.06 2.83 1.17
CA ALA A 21 4.25 3.35 2.51
C ALA A 21 4.49 4.87 2.38
N PRO A 22 3.78 5.73 3.13
CA PRO A 22 3.97 7.17 3.01
C PRO A 22 5.45 7.46 3.23
N THR A 23 6.10 7.94 2.18
CA THR A 23 7.45 8.48 2.29
C THR A 23 7.31 9.71 3.17
N LEU A 24 7.66 9.57 4.46
CA LEU A 24 7.70 10.71 5.36
C LEU A 24 8.59 11.77 4.71
N THR A 25 8.01 12.93 4.46
CA THR A 25 8.75 14.10 4.03
C THR A 25 9.83 14.42 5.07
N ALA A 26 10.87 15.17 4.67
CA ALA A 26 11.92 15.58 5.61
C ALA A 26 11.36 16.33 6.83
N ALA A 27 10.24 17.04 6.67
CA ALA A 27 9.53 17.73 7.75
C ALA A 27 8.83 16.75 8.70
N GLU A 28 8.09 15.77 8.18
CA GLU A 28 7.43 14.73 9.00
C GLU A 28 8.45 13.86 9.73
N PHE A 29 9.60 13.59 9.11
CA PHE A 29 10.72 12.90 9.74
C PHE A 29 11.35 13.72 10.89
N ALA A 30 11.55 15.03 10.69
CA ALA A 30 12.07 15.94 11.72
C ALA A 30 11.09 16.09 12.91
N GLU A 31 9.80 16.14 12.63
CA GLU A 31 8.75 16.18 13.67
C GLU A 31 8.71 14.87 14.46
N MET A 32 8.74 13.73 13.76
CA MET A 32 8.76 12.40 14.40
C MET A 32 10.02 12.20 15.27
N THR A 33 11.20 12.58 14.79
CA THR A 33 12.45 12.48 15.57
C THR A 33 12.44 13.39 16.81
N THR A 34 11.80 14.56 16.72
CA THR A 34 11.57 15.46 17.85
C THR A 34 10.61 14.85 18.87
N ALA A 35 9.52 14.21 18.43
CA ALA A 35 8.59 13.51 19.31
C ALA A 35 9.25 12.32 20.02
N LEU A 36 10.04 11.51 19.31
CA LEU A 36 10.79 10.38 19.88
C LEU A 36 11.79 10.83 20.96
N ARG A 37 12.42 11.99 20.78
CA ARG A 37 13.31 12.60 21.77
C ARG A 37 12.57 12.98 23.05
N HIS A 38 11.45 13.71 22.92
CA HIS A 38 10.64 14.11 24.08
C HIS A 38 10.11 12.90 24.86
N ALA A 39 9.90 11.77 24.20
CA ALA A 39 9.54 10.50 24.83
C ALA A 39 10.74 9.71 25.45
N HIS A 40 11.95 10.28 25.40
CA HIS A 40 13.22 9.68 25.83
C HIS A 40 13.59 8.38 25.11
N LEU A 41 13.18 8.25 23.83
CA LEU A 41 13.38 7.04 23.04
C LEU A 41 14.69 7.05 22.23
N THR A 42 15.36 8.21 22.13
CA THR A 42 16.68 8.37 21.48
C THR A 42 17.68 9.03 22.43
N CYS A 43 18.97 8.69 22.30
CA CYS A 43 20.08 9.38 22.97
C CYS A 43 20.89 10.20 21.96
N GLY A 44 21.35 11.39 22.37
CA GLY A 44 22.24 12.28 21.59
C GLY A 44 21.67 13.68 21.33
N HIS A 45 22.48 14.73 21.50
CA HIS A 45 22.20 16.10 21.04
C HIS A 45 22.56 16.25 19.56
N PRO A 46 21.81 17.04 18.77
CA PRO A 46 22.24 17.38 17.41
C PRO A 46 23.54 18.19 17.51
N ARG A 47 24.64 17.61 17.06
CA ARG A 47 25.86 18.35 16.69
C ARG A 47 25.93 18.31 15.17
N PRO A 48 26.33 19.40 14.50
CA PRO A 48 26.41 19.44 13.05
C PRO A 48 27.35 18.36 12.47
N GLU A 49 28.26 17.82 13.28
CA GLU A 49 29.17 16.73 12.93
C GLU A 49 28.75 15.33 13.45
N SER A 50 27.61 15.14 14.13
CA SER A 50 27.22 13.82 14.69
C SER A 50 25.71 13.61 14.84
N ASP A 51 25.06 13.20 13.74
CA ASP A 51 23.67 12.72 13.73
C ASP A 51 23.57 11.24 14.11
N VAL A 52 23.94 10.88 15.34
CA VAL A 52 23.72 9.51 15.84
C VAL A 52 22.56 9.53 16.84
N HIS A 53 21.35 9.32 16.34
CA HIS A 53 20.18 9.01 17.16
C HIS A 53 20.16 7.51 17.48
N ALA A 54 21.01 7.06 18.40
CA ALA A 54 20.88 5.71 18.91
C ALA A 54 19.59 5.61 19.75
N LEU A 55 18.79 4.56 19.54
CA LEU A 55 17.64 4.30 20.41
C LEU A 55 18.13 3.97 21.83
N THR A 56 17.45 4.48 22.85
CA THR A 56 17.65 4.01 24.23
C THR A 56 17.10 2.59 24.38
N GLU A 57 17.37 1.91 25.49
CA GLU A 57 16.73 0.59 25.77
C GLU A 57 15.21 0.71 25.79
N ARG A 58 14.70 1.76 26.45
CA ARG A 58 13.29 2.13 26.42
C ARG A 58 12.80 2.43 25.00
N GLY A 59 13.62 3.10 24.19
CA GLY A 59 13.37 3.36 22.76
C GLY A 59 13.20 2.09 21.94
N ARG A 60 14.11 1.13 22.09
CA ARG A 60 14.04 -0.17 21.42
C ARG A 60 12.80 -0.95 21.82
N ALA A 61 12.49 -1.01 23.12
CA ALA A 61 11.31 -1.70 23.63
C ALA A 61 10.00 -1.06 23.10
N ALA A 62 9.92 0.28 23.10
CA ALA A 62 8.77 1.00 22.57
C ALA A 62 8.60 0.78 21.06
N PHE A 63 9.69 0.82 20.30
CA PHE A 63 9.66 0.54 18.86
C PHE A 63 9.20 -0.89 18.57
N ALA A 64 9.77 -1.88 19.26
CA ALA A 64 9.37 -3.28 19.10
C ALA A 64 7.89 -3.51 19.45
N HIS A 65 7.42 -2.92 20.55
CA HIS A 65 6.00 -2.96 20.92
C HIS A 65 5.13 -2.32 19.84
N ARG A 66 5.50 -1.15 19.33
CA ARG A 66 4.75 -0.48 18.26
C ARG A 66 4.69 -1.32 16.99
N VAL A 67 5.80 -1.94 16.57
CA VAL A 67 5.82 -2.86 15.42
C VAL A 67 4.90 -4.05 15.66
N ALA A 68 4.94 -4.67 16.85
CA ALA A 68 4.06 -5.78 17.20
C ALA A 68 2.57 -5.37 17.18
N THR A 69 2.23 -4.19 17.70
CA THR A 69 0.87 -3.66 17.66
C THR A 69 0.42 -3.42 16.21
N LEU A 70 1.26 -2.82 15.37
CA LEU A 70 0.93 -2.61 13.96
C LEU A 70 0.72 -3.93 13.20
N LEU A 71 1.52 -4.97 13.50
CA LEU A 71 1.33 -6.30 12.92
C LEU A 71 0.02 -6.97 13.38
N ALA A 72 -0.46 -6.65 14.59
CA ALA A 72 -1.64 -7.28 15.17
C ALA A 72 -2.95 -6.52 14.88
N THR A 73 -2.89 -5.19 14.81
CA THR A 73 -4.08 -4.32 14.83
C THR A 73 -3.95 -3.13 13.87
N ALA A 74 -3.17 -3.23 12.78
CA ALA A 74 -3.25 -2.22 11.73
C ALA A 74 -4.70 -2.18 11.23
N ASP A 75 -5.37 -1.03 11.38
CA ASP A 75 -6.75 -0.85 10.96
C ASP A 75 -6.89 -1.03 9.45
N ASP A 76 -8.03 -1.58 9.03
CA ASP A 76 -8.43 -1.72 7.63
C ASP A 76 -8.80 -0.34 7.07
N GLU A 77 -7.81 0.45 6.64
CA GLU A 77 -8.07 1.53 5.69
C GLU A 77 -8.71 0.90 4.44
N HIS A 78 -10.03 1.04 4.31
CA HIS A 78 -10.77 0.53 3.16
C HIS A 78 -10.27 1.27 1.92
N PRO A 79 -9.51 0.60 1.03
CA PRO A 79 -8.90 1.28 -0.10
C PRO A 79 -10.01 1.86 -0.98
N ALA A 80 -9.81 3.06 -1.53
CA ALA A 80 -10.78 3.70 -2.43
C ALA A 80 -11.23 2.79 -3.59
N PHE A 81 -10.38 1.83 -3.97
CA PHE A 81 -10.72 0.78 -4.92
C PHE A 81 -11.85 -0.15 -4.43
N LEU A 82 -11.83 -0.62 -3.18
CA LEU A 82 -12.91 -1.46 -2.64
C LEU A 82 -14.23 -0.70 -2.57
N THR A 83 -14.18 0.60 -2.24
CA THR A 83 -15.36 1.47 -2.36
C THR A 83 -15.88 1.49 -3.79
N ALA A 84 -15.02 1.72 -4.79
CA ALA A 84 -15.43 1.68 -6.20
C ALA A 84 -15.98 0.31 -6.64
N VAL A 85 -15.39 -0.79 -6.16
CA VAL A 85 -15.89 -2.17 -6.41
C VAL A 85 -17.31 -2.33 -5.86
N GLY A 86 -17.58 -1.85 -4.65
CA GLY A 86 -18.92 -1.85 -4.06
C GLY A 86 -19.96 -1.04 -4.83
N TYR A 87 -19.52 -0.15 -5.74
CA TYR A 87 -20.38 0.67 -6.59
C TYR A 87 -20.21 0.38 -8.09
N LEU A 88 -19.70 -0.79 -8.49
CA LEU A 88 -19.56 -1.15 -9.92
C LEU A 88 -20.87 -1.04 -10.71
N GLY A 89 -22.00 -1.40 -10.08
CA GLY A 89 -23.33 -1.27 -10.69
C GLY A 89 -23.77 0.19 -10.95
N ALA A 90 -23.07 1.17 -10.39
CA ALA A 90 -23.37 2.59 -10.58
C ALA A 90 -22.85 3.18 -11.90
N ILE A 91 -22.02 2.44 -12.63
CA ILE A 91 -21.44 2.86 -13.91
C ILE A 91 -21.80 1.89 -15.03
N GLU A 92 -21.70 2.37 -16.27
CA GLU A 92 -21.91 1.53 -17.45
C GLU A 92 -20.88 0.40 -17.53
N ARG A 93 -21.32 -0.76 -18.01
CA ARG A 93 -20.50 -1.97 -18.16
C ARG A 93 -19.17 -1.72 -18.89
N ASP A 94 -19.21 -0.98 -20.00
CA ASP A 94 -18.01 -0.71 -20.81
C ASP A 94 -17.03 0.21 -20.09
N SER A 95 -17.54 1.12 -19.26
CA SER A 95 -16.73 2.00 -18.41
C SER A 95 -16.05 1.21 -17.29
N ALA A 96 -16.78 0.29 -16.64
CA ALA A 96 -16.22 -0.62 -15.65
C ALA A 96 -15.13 -1.51 -16.23
N VAL A 97 -15.36 -2.12 -17.40
CA VAL A 97 -14.36 -2.94 -18.10
C VAL A 97 -13.11 -2.14 -18.41
N SER A 98 -13.27 -0.91 -18.90
CA SER A 98 -12.13 -0.04 -19.24
C SER A 98 -11.30 0.32 -18.00
N ALA A 99 -11.96 0.73 -16.91
CA ALA A 99 -11.30 1.07 -15.65
C ALA A 99 -10.57 -0.12 -15.01
N LEU A 100 -11.20 -1.30 -15.01
CA LEU A 100 -10.60 -2.54 -14.50
C LEU A 100 -9.36 -2.95 -15.33
N ARG A 101 -9.42 -2.83 -16.66
CA ARG A 101 -8.27 -3.10 -17.53
C ARG A 101 -7.12 -2.14 -17.29
N GLU A 102 -7.40 -0.85 -17.15
CA GLU A 102 -6.37 0.15 -16.83
C GLU A 102 -5.69 -0.17 -15.49
N ARG A 103 -6.48 -0.52 -14.47
CA ARG A 103 -5.96 -0.93 -13.17
C ARG A 103 -5.11 -2.20 -13.27
N ALA A 104 -5.55 -3.21 -14.02
CA ALA A 104 -4.78 -4.44 -14.26
C ALA A 104 -3.41 -4.13 -14.90
N THR A 105 -3.33 -3.21 -15.85
CA THR A 105 -2.07 -2.76 -16.45
C THR A 105 -1.15 -2.15 -15.39
N ARG A 106 -1.65 -1.22 -14.56
CA ARG A 106 -0.86 -0.61 -13.48
C ARG A 106 -0.36 -1.63 -12.46
N LEU A 107 -1.17 -2.63 -12.12
CA LEU A 107 -0.77 -3.72 -11.22
C LEU A 107 0.34 -4.58 -11.81
N ARG A 108 0.28 -4.90 -13.12
CA ARG A 108 1.33 -5.66 -13.81
C ARG A 108 2.65 -4.88 -13.84
N GLU A 109 2.60 -3.59 -14.15
CA GLU A 109 3.78 -2.71 -14.12
C GLU A 109 4.38 -2.64 -12.71
N ARG A 110 3.54 -2.49 -11.68
CA ARG A 110 3.97 -2.50 -10.28
C ARG A 110 4.59 -3.83 -9.86
N ALA A 111 3.98 -4.96 -10.24
CA ALA A 111 4.51 -6.29 -9.96
C ALA A 111 5.89 -6.49 -10.61
N ALA A 112 6.03 -6.12 -11.88
CA ALA A 112 7.31 -6.20 -12.60
C ALA A 112 8.40 -5.34 -11.94
N HIS A 113 8.03 -4.14 -11.47
CA HIS A 113 8.96 -3.28 -10.72
C HIS A 113 9.43 -3.92 -9.41
N ILE A 114 8.52 -4.52 -8.63
CA ILE A 114 8.86 -5.25 -7.39
C ILE A 114 9.82 -6.40 -7.66
N GLU A 115 9.53 -7.18 -8.69
CA GLU A 115 10.34 -8.35 -9.07
C GLU A 115 11.75 -7.92 -9.47
N ALA A 116 11.87 -6.86 -10.27
CA ALA A 116 13.16 -6.30 -10.66
C ALA A 116 13.97 -5.80 -9.45
N ALA A 117 13.33 -5.07 -8.52
CA ALA A 117 13.98 -4.61 -7.29
C ALA A 117 14.45 -5.78 -6.41
N SER A 118 13.70 -6.89 -6.39
CA SER A 118 14.04 -8.07 -5.59
C SER A 118 15.14 -8.93 -6.22
N ALA A 119 15.28 -8.92 -7.55
CA ALA A 119 16.29 -9.69 -8.28
C ALA A 119 17.74 -9.19 -8.07
N GLY A 120 17.93 -7.89 -7.80
CA GLY A 120 19.25 -7.30 -7.52
C GLY A 120 19.84 -7.67 -6.14
N GLY A 121 19.05 -8.30 -5.27
CA GLY A 121 19.31 -8.44 -3.84
C GLY A 121 20.00 -9.74 -3.40
N ALA A 122 20.69 -10.49 -4.27
CA ALA A 122 21.28 -11.81 -3.93
C ALA A 122 22.26 -11.80 -2.71
N ARG A 123 22.62 -10.64 -2.18
CA ARG A 123 23.44 -10.45 -0.96
C ARG A 123 22.69 -9.88 0.26
N ILE A 124 21.41 -9.53 0.13
CA ILE A 124 20.61 -8.95 1.22
C ILE A 124 19.76 -10.06 1.86
N PRO A 125 19.86 -10.28 3.19
CA PRO A 125 19.03 -11.28 3.86
C PRO A 125 17.53 -10.99 3.69
N ARG A 126 16.75 -12.05 3.42
CA ARG A 126 15.30 -12.01 3.16
C ARG A 126 14.51 -11.08 4.09
N LEU A 127 14.81 -11.10 5.39
CA LEU A 127 14.09 -10.31 6.38
C LEU A 127 14.14 -8.79 6.10
N PHE A 128 15.18 -8.31 5.44
CA PHE A 128 15.32 -6.89 5.09
C PHE A 128 14.54 -6.50 3.83
N VAL A 129 13.95 -7.44 3.10
CA VAL A 129 13.17 -7.17 1.87
C VAL A 129 11.81 -7.89 1.90
N ILE A 130 11.40 -8.41 3.06
CA ILE A 130 10.21 -9.24 3.23
C ILE A 130 8.92 -8.48 2.88
N GLU A 131 8.94 -7.16 2.99
CA GLU A 131 7.85 -6.29 2.59
C GLU A 131 7.57 -6.34 1.07
N ASN A 132 8.61 -6.52 0.23
CA ASN A 132 8.44 -6.65 -1.21
C ASN A 132 7.73 -7.95 -1.58
N GLU A 133 8.01 -9.02 -0.84
CA GLU A 133 7.31 -10.31 -0.99
C GLU A 133 5.81 -10.20 -0.68
N TYR A 134 5.44 -9.41 0.34
CA TYR A 134 4.05 -9.12 0.66
C TYR A 134 3.41 -8.26 -0.44
N ALA A 135 4.08 -7.18 -0.86
CA ALA A 135 3.62 -6.29 -1.92
C ALA A 135 3.27 -7.03 -3.22
N LEU A 136 4.16 -7.92 -3.64
CA LEU A 136 4.01 -8.70 -4.86
C LEU A 136 2.80 -9.64 -4.77
N ARG A 137 2.62 -10.29 -3.61
CA ARG A 137 1.46 -11.16 -3.37
C ARG A 137 0.16 -10.38 -3.44
N MET A 138 0.09 -9.19 -2.86
CA MET A 138 -1.10 -8.35 -2.91
C MET A 138 -1.40 -7.87 -4.34
N CYS A 139 -0.38 -7.45 -5.11
CA CYS A 139 -0.57 -7.05 -6.51
C CYS A 139 -1.11 -8.20 -7.36
N ARG A 140 -0.56 -9.40 -7.19
CA ARG A 140 -0.98 -10.60 -7.93
C ARG A 140 -2.37 -11.07 -7.54
N ALA A 141 -2.72 -11.02 -6.24
CA ALA A 141 -4.03 -11.38 -5.76
C ALA A 141 -5.11 -10.46 -6.35
N GLU A 142 -4.88 -9.14 -6.31
CA GLU A 142 -5.82 -8.19 -6.87
C GLU A 142 -5.92 -8.31 -8.41
N LEU A 143 -4.78 -8.52 -9.10
CA LEU A 143 -4.77 -8.75 -10.53
C LEU A 143 -5.58 -9.99 -10.92
N GLY A 144 -5.39 -11.10 -10.21
CA GLY A 144 -6.14 -12.34 -10.44
C GLY A 144 -7.65 -12.12 -10.30
N TRP A 145 -8.07 -11.44 -9.23
CA TRP A 145 -9.48 -11.09 -9.03
C TRP A 145 -10.03 -10.22 -10.16
N ILE A 146 -9.26 -9.22 -10.63
CA ILE A 146 -9.69 -8.35 -11.75
C ILE A 146 -9.84 -9.16 -13.04
N GLU A 147 -8.90 -10.06 -13.33
CA GLU A 147 -8.93 -10.90 -14.53
C GLU A 147 -10.14 -11.85 -14.53
N GLU A 148 -10.42 -12.49 -13.40
CA GLU A 148 -11.62 -13.32 -13.19
C GLU A 148 -12.90 -12.50 -13.35
N THR A 149 -12.98 -11.33 -12.70
CA THR A 149 -14.14 -10.44 -12.79
C THR A 149 -14.38 -9.97 -14.23
N LEU A 150 -13.33 -9.59 -14.97
CA LEU A 150 -13.44 -9.21 -16.37
C LEU A 150 -13.97 -10.35 -17.25
N GLU A 151 -13.62 -11.60 -16.92
CA GLU A 151 -14.11 -12.79 -17.59
C GLU A 151 -15.59 -13.07 -17.27
N GLU A 152 -16.01 -12.89 -16.02
CA GLU A 152 -17.43 -12.96 -15.63
C GLU A 152 -18.26 -11.88 -16.34
N ILE A 153 -17.74 -10.66 -16.43
CA ILE A 153 -18.36 -9.57 -17.21
C ILE A 153 -18.48 -10.01 -18.67
N ARG A 154 -17.41 -10.54 -19.27
CA ARG A 154 -17.39 -10.94 -20.68
C ARG A 154 -18.37 -12.07 -20.98
N THR A 155 -18.44 -13.07 -20.12
CA THR A 155 -19.34 -14.23 -20.26
C THR A 155 -20.79 -13.89 -19.92
N GLY A 156 -21.04 -12.76 -19.26
CA GLY A 156 -22.36 -12.37 -18.79
C GLY A 156 -22.79 -13.09 -17.51
N SER A 157 -21.86 -13.76 -16.82
CA SER A 157 -22.10 -14.36 -15.51
C SER A 157 -22.21 -13.29 -14.41
N LEU A 158 -21.60 -12.12 -14.65
CA LEU A 158 -21.81 -10.92 -13.83
C LEU A 158 -22.82 -10.00 -14.53
N THR A 159 -24.07 -10.00 -14.05
CA THR A 159 -25.17 -9.21 -14.62
C THR A 159 -25.07 -7.74 -14.17
N TRP A 160 -25.28 -6.82 -15.12
CA TRP A 160 -25.41 -5.40 -14.81
C TRP A 160 -26.84 -5.09 -14.35
N PRO A 161 -27.01 -4.29 -13.28
CA PRO A 161 -28.34 -3.87 -12.87
C PRO A 161 -29.00 -3.05 -13.98
N ARG A 162 -30.29 -3.31 -14.22
CA ARG A 162 -31.08 -2.48 -15.11
C ARG A 162 -31.58 -1.28 -14.31
N VAL A 163 -31.31 -0.09 -14.82
CA VAL A 163 -31.82 1.16 -14.24
C VAL A 163 -32.98 1.63 -15.10
N GLU A 164 -34.16 1.70 -14.51
CA GLU A 164 -35.35 2.25 -15.16
C GLU A 164 -35.56 3.70 -14.72
N GLU A 165 -35.73 4.61 -15.68
CA GLU A 165 -36.12 5.99 -15.39
C GLU A 165 -37.65 6.04 -15.25
N THR A 166 -38.12 6.23 -14.01
CA THR A 166 -39.53 6.37 -13.67
C THR A 166 -39.87 7.84 -13.39
N GLU A 167 -41.16 8.18 -13.34
CA GLU A 167 -41.62 9.51 -12.92
C GLU A 167 -41.16 9.90 -11.51
N ASN A 168 -40.74 8.93 -10.68
CA ASN A 168 -40.22 9.11 -9.32
C ASN A 168 -38.68 9.08 -9.23
N GLY A 169 -37.97 9.03 -10.37
CA GLY A 169 -36.51 8.96 -10.45
C GLY A 169 -35.98 7.61 -10.95
N ARG A 170 -34.67 7.37 -10.77
CA ARG A 170 -33.99 6.13 -11.19
C ARG A 170 -34.29 4.99 -10.22
N GLN A 171 -34.97 3.97 -10.71
CA GLN A 171 -35.27 2.75 -9.97
C GLN A 171 -34.33 1.63 -10.42
N TRP A 172 -33.79 0.91 -9.44
CA TRP A 172 -32.94 -0.26 -9.67
C TRP A 172 -33.82 -1.49 -9.77
N ASP A 173 -33.82 -2.14 -10.93
CA ASP A 173 -34.43 -3.44 -11.08
C ASP A 173 -33.48 -4.50 -10.49
N THR A 174 -33.89 -5.08 -9.37
CA THR A 174 -33.14 -6.14 -8.67
C THR A 174 -33.53 -7.54 -9.13
N GLU A 175 -34.50 -7.66 -10.05
CA GLU A 175 -34.97 -8.92 -10.64
C GLU A 175 -34.35 -9.20 -12.02
N ALA A 176 -33.38 -8.38 -12.46
CA ALA A 176 -32.59 -8.68 -13.65
C ALA A 176 -31.81 -10.00 -13.46
N PRO A 177 -31.87 -10.93 -14.44
CA PRO A 177 -31.50 -12.33 -14.28
C PRO A 177 -30.02 -12.59 -13.92
#